data_AF-A0A1I5B9S9-F1
#
_entry.id   AF-A0A1I5B9S9-F1
#
_cell.length_a   1.000
_cell.length_b   1.000
_cell.length_c   1.000
_cell.angle_alpha   90.00
_cell.angle_beta   90.00
_cell.angle_gamma   90.00
#
_symmetry.space_group_name_H-M   'P 1'
#
loop_
_entity.id
_entity.type
_entity.pdbx_description
1 polymer ?
#
loop_
_entity_poly.entity_id
_entity_poly.type
_entity_poly.pdbx_seq_one_letter_code
_entity_poly.pdbx_strand_id
1 'polypeptide(L)'
;MDIRRSDEESGEMMKQVIHIYGASGSGTSALGRKVSELLGYTFLDTDEFFWKRTNPMYSERREPEEAVSMILQKIKASQKTVLSGSLVDWGDELMKEFTLAVRLDTETKVRLHRIKEREYEKFGERILPEGDMYEQHLRFLEWAGKYDTGSAHMRSREKHNLWQRLLPCPQLNLSGEDPLEMNVEKIEDFLAFMEKTEVIKKLVESHFLGEASGHDVYHTLRVYRNALMLAKEIDCSLEVVSLAALLHDVDDEKLFQSKELQFARRFLEEADITPALQERVLEAIRTVSFKNRRENAPSTIEGMIVQDADRLDALGAIGIARTFAFGGSRGRAMYDPKEKPNLSMTPEEYRNSNGSSVNHFYEKLFLLKDLMNTEAAKEIAREREEFMKRFLQEFYKEWNGF
;
A
#
# COMPACT_ATOMS: atom_id res chain seq x y z
N MET A 1 14.45 20.93 15.43
CA MET A 1 15.09 20.72 14.12
C MET A 1 13.99 20.33 13.17
N ASP A 2 13.39 21.34 12.57
CA ASP A 2 12.28 21.25 11.62
C ASP A 2 12.82 20.81 10.25
N ILE A 3 12.32 19.69 9.73
CA ILE A 3 12.42 19.32 8.32
C ILE A 3 11.06 18.71 7.95
N ARG A 4 10.08 19.57 7.66
CA ARG A 4 8.81 19.21 6.96
C ARG A 4 7.88 20.42 6.71
N ARG A 5 8.44 21.60 6.47
CA ARG A 5 7.67 22.78 6.05
C ARG A 5 8.41 23.48 4.91
N SER A 6 8.23 22.99 3.69
CA SER A 6 8.64 23.74 2.50
C SER A 6 7.86 23.40 1.22
N ASP A 7 7.04 22.34 1.19
CA ASP A 7 6.49 21.86 -0.08
C ASP A 7 4.99 22.16 -0.28
N GLU A 8 4.36 22.92 0.63
CA GLU A 8 2.91 23.18 0.61
C GLU A 8 2.48 24.54 0.02
N GLU A 9 3.40 25.38 -0.48
CA GLU A 9 3.07 26.75 -0.95
C GLU A 9 3.21 27.00 -2.47
N SER A 10 3.40 25.97 -3.29
CA SER A 10 3.27 26.09 -4.75
C SER A 10 2.19 25.16 -5.25
N GLY A 11 1.21 25.68 -6.00
CA GLY A 11 0.28 24.88 -6.81
C GLY A 11 0.96 24.13 -7.98
N GLU A 12 2.18 23.66 -7.76
CA GLU A 12 2.90 22.76 -8.65
C GLU A 12 2.23 21.40 -8.54
N MET A 13 1.67 20.91 -9.65
CA MET A 13 1.18 19.54 -9.71
C MET A 13 2.33 18.61 -9.31
N MET A 14 2.08 17.71 -8.36
CA MET A 14 3.07 16.70 -8.00
C MET A 14 3.48 15.94 -9.25
N LYS A 15 4.79 15.82 -9.47
CA LYS A 15 5.34 15.07 -10.60
C LYS A 15 4.86 13.63 -10.57
N GLN A 16 4.44 13.13 -11.72
CA GLN A 16 4.01 11.75 -11.87
C GLN A 16 5.11 10.96 -12.58
N VAL A 17 5.64 9.94 -11.90
CA VAL A 17 6.66 9.05 -12.45
C VAL A 17 6.18 7.61 -12.32
N ILE A 18 5.79 7.04 -13.45
CA ILE A 18 5.40 5.63 -13.55
C ILE A 18 6.61 4.82 -13.94
N HIS A 19 6.96 3.81 -13.15
CA HIS A 19 7.97 2.82 -13.52
C HIS A 19 7.30 1.52 -13.95
N ILE A 20 7.46 1.12 -15.21
CA ILE A 20 6.93 -0.13 -15.76
C ILE A 20 8.06 -1.13 -15.92
N TYR A 21 8.04 -2.22 -15.15
CA TYR A 21 9.09 -3.24 -15.15
C TYR A 21 8.53 -4.65 -15.24
N GLY A 22 9.39 -5.58 -15.63
CA GLY A 22 9.02 -6.96 -15.89
C GLY A 22 10.19 -7.73 -16.50
N ALA A 23 9.99 -9.01 -16.73
CA ALA A 23 10.98 -9.84 -17.40
C ALA A 23 11.20 -9.37 -18.85
N SER A 24 12.33 -9.74 -19.46
CA SER A 24 12.50 -9.52 -20.90
C SER A 24 11.39 -10.22 -21.68
N GLY A 25 10.81 -9.54 -22.67
CA GLY A 25 9.68 -10.04 -23.46
C GLY A 25 8.30 -9.84 -22.83
N SER A 26 8.20 -9.26 -21.62
CA SER A 26 6.91 -9.02 -20.95
C SER A 26 6.07 -7.88 -21.56
N GLY A 27 6.68 -7.01 -22.37
CA GLY A 27 5.99 -5.90 -23.03
C GLY A 27 6.14 -4.54 -22.34
N THR A 28 7.07 -4.37 -21.41
CA THR A 28 7.30 -3.11 -20.67
C THR A 28 7.46 -1.89 -21.57
N SER A 29 8.30 -1.97 -22.60
CA SER A 29 8.53 -0.87 -23.54
C SER A 29 7.30 -0.58 -24.41
N ALA A 30 6.55 -1.62 -24.80
CA ALA A 30 5.33 -1.46 -25.57
C ALA A 30 4.23 -0.75 -24.75
N LEU A 31 4.01 -1.21 -23.51
CA LEU A 31 3.07 -0.57 -22.60
C LEU A 31 3.50 0.85 -22.23
N GLY A 32 4.78 1.08 -21.94
CA GLY A 32 5.29 2.42 -21.64
C GLY A 32 5.09 3.41 -22.79
N ARG A 33 5.30 2.99 -24.04
CA ARG A 33 4.97 3.81 -25.21
C ARG A 33 3.48 4.06 -25.32
N LYS A 34 2.64 3.06 -25.04
CA LYS A 34 1.18 3.23 -25.10
C LYS A 34 0.65 4.18 -24.02
N VAL A 35 1.21 4.12 -22.81
CA VAL A 35 0.95 5.09 -21.73
C VAL A 35 1.38 6.50 -22.16
N SER A 36 2.53 6.63 -22.82
CA SER A 36 2.99 7.91 -23.36
C SER A 36 2.04 8.48 -24.42
N GLU A 37 1.59 7.63 -25.35
CA GLU A 37 0.66 7.98 -26.43
C GLU A 37 -0.71 8.42 -25.90
N LEU A 38 -1.31 7.63 -25.00
CA LEU A 38 -2.68 7.84 -24.56
C LEU A 38 -2.81 8.81 -23.39
N LEU A 39 -1.87 8.81 -22.44
CA LEU A 39 -1.96 9.61 -21.21
C LEU A 39 -0.99 10.81 -21.19
N GLY A 40 -0.23 11.03 -22.28
CA GLY A 40 0.63 12.20 -22.45
C GLY A 40 1.90 12.19 -21.57
N TYR A 41 2.37 11.02 -21.16
CA TYR A 41 3.61 10.87 -20.39
C TYR A 41 4.85 10.97 -21.29
N THR A 42 5.98 11.45 -20.76
CA THR A 42 7.29 11.35 -21.45
C THR A 42 7.81 9.91 -21.32
N PHE A 43 7.94 9.19 -22.43
CA PHE A 43 8.49 7.83 -22.43
C PHE A 43 10.02 7.83 -22.32
N LEU A 44 10.53 7.00 -21.39
CA LEU A 44 11.95 6.68 -21.24
C LEU A 44 12.11 5.16 -21.25
N ASP A 45 13.04 4.64 -22.06
CA ASP A 45 13.41 3.22 -22.04
C ASP A 45 14.78 3.06 -21.38
N THR A 46 14.86 2.25 -20.33
CA THR A 46 16.10 2.03 -19.59
C THR A 46 17.25 1.53 -20.46
N ASP A 47 16.98 0.76 -21.53
CA ASP A 47 18.04 0.27 -22.43
C ASP A 47 18.75 1.43 -23.16
N GLU A 48 18.07 2.56 -23.40
CA GLU A 48 18.68 3.74 -24.04
C GLU A 48 19.74 4.41 -23.14
N PHE A 49 19.61 4.26 -21.82
CA PHE A 49 20.49 4.83 -20.80
C PHE A 49 21.52 3.82 -20.28
N PHE A 50 21.17 2.53 -20.24
CA PHE A 50 22.06 1.48 -19.76
C PHE A 50 23.14 1.10 -20.79
N TRP A 51 22.82 1.14 -22.10
CA TRP A 51 23.74 0.69 -23.16
C TRP A 51 24.32 1.83 -23.99
N LYS A 52 25.63 1.77 -24.25
CA LYS A 52 26.29 2.66 -25.22
C LYS A 52 25.84 2.30 -26.64
N ARG A 53 25.76 3.32 -27.51
CA ARG A 53 25.49 3.12 -28.95
C ARG A 53 26.70 2.44 -29.60
N THR A 54 26.57 1.15 -29.88
CA THR A 54 27.62 0.26 -30.38
C THR A 54 27.09 -0.60 -31.53
N ASN A 55 27.97 -1.16 -32.35
CA ASN A 55 27.65 -2.18 -33.34
C ASN A 55 28.63 -3.36 -33.18
N PRO A 56 28.20 -4.54 -32.72
CA PRO A 56 26.82 -4.94 -32.42
C PRO A 56 26.23 -4.20 -31.20
N MET A 57 24.90 -3.99 -31.23
CA MET A 57 24.18 -3.39 -30.10
C MET A 57 24.32 -4.26 -28.84
N TYR A 58 24.15 -3.61 -27.68
CA TYR A 58 24.18 -4.27 -26.37
C TYR A 58 25.52 -4.94 -26.02
N SER A 59 26.62 -4.39 -26.53
CA SER A 59 27.97 -4.89 -26.27
C SER A 59 28.68 -4.15 -25.14
N GLU A 60 28.45 -2.84 -25.01
CA GLU A 60 29.07 -2.02 -23.96
C GLU A 60 28.03 -1.32 -23.07
N ARG A 61 28.18 -1.45 -21.76
CA ARG A 61 27.36 -0.79 -20.75
C ARG A 61 27.91 0.61 -20.43
N ARG A 62 27.01 1.53 -20.08
CA ARG A 62 27.39 2.76 -19.38
C ARG A 62 27.60 2.45 -17.90
N GLU A 63 28.33 3.32 -17.22
CA GLU A 63 28.42 3.25 -15.75
C GLU A 63 27.02 3.51 -15.15
N PRO A 64 26.59 2.73 -14.15
CA PRO A 64 25.27 2.87 -13.53
C PRO A 64 24.94 4.30 -13.09
N GLU A 65 25.90 5.00 -12.48
CA GLU A 65 25.73 6.36 -11.96
C GLU A 65 25.49 7.37 -13.09
N GLU A 66 26.16 7.18 -14.24
CA GLU A 66 25.93 7.99 -15.44
C GLU A 66 24.51 7.79 -15.97
N ALA A 67 24.08 6.52 -16.10
CA ALA A 67 22.74 6.18 -16.58
C ALA A 67 21.64 6.74 -15.67
N VAL A 68 21.78 6.58 -14.35
CA VAL A 68 20.86 7.11 -13.34
C VAL A 68 20.79 8.64 -13.41
N SER A 69 21.92 9.33 -13.49
CA SER A 69 21.98 10.79 -13.59
C SER A 69 21.24 11.30 -14.84
N MET A 70 21.43 10.65 -15.98
CA MET A 70 20.71 11.00 -17.22
C MET A 70 19.19 10.82 -17.09
N ILE A 71 18.74 9.72 -16.47
CA ILE A 71 17.31 9.46 -16.23
C ILE A 71 16.73 10.52 -15.28
N LEU A 72 17.42 10.83 -14.17
CA LEU A 72 17.00 11.87 -13.23
C LEU A 72 16.86 13.24 -13.90
N GLN A 73 17.77 13.60 -14.81
CA GLN A 73 17.65 14.85 -15.56
C GLN A 73 16.39 14.89 -16.43
N LYS A 74 16.03 13.76 -17.06
CA LYS A 74 14.80 13.64 -17.87
C LYS A 74 13.56 13.70 -16.99
N ILE A 75 13.52 12.99 -15.86
CA ILE A 75 12.44 13.07 -14.86
C ILE A 75 12.32 14.52 -14.34
N LYS A 76 13.43 15.22 -14.13
CA LYS A 76 13.42 16.63 -13.71
C LYS A 76 12.86 17.58 -14.77
N ALA A 77 13.06 17.28 -16.05
CA ALA A 77 12.58 18.11 -17.15
C ALA A 77 11.09 17.90 -17.52
N SER A 78 10.47 16.81 -17.06
CA SER A 78 9.08 16.46 -17.37
C SER A 78 8.19 16.45 -16.12
N GLN A 79 6.92 16.80 -16.28
CA GLN A 79 5.91 16.69 -15.21
C GLN A 79 5.33 15.28 -15.10
N LYS A 80 5.19 14.60 -16.24
CA LYS A 80 4.73 13.21 -16.34
C LYS A 80 5.77 12.38 -17.07
N THR A 81 6.30 11.34 -16.43
CA THR A 81 7.33 10.45 -16.98
C THR A 81 6.93 8.99 -16.82
N VAL A 82 7.07 8.20 -17.88
CA VAL A 82 6.92 6.75 -17.84
C VAL A 82 8.25 6.10 -18.21
N LEU A 83 8.88 5.45 -17.24
CA LEU A 83 10.15 4.77 -17.38
C LEU A 83 9.91 3.27 -17.53
N SER A 84 10.43 2.66 -18.59
CA SER A 84 10.23 1.24 -18.87
C SER A 84 11.51 0.42 -18.79
N GLY A 85 11.37 -0.80 -18.26
CA GLY A 85 12.43 -1.79 -18.13
C GLY A 85 12.94 -1.95 -16.69
N SER A 86 13.71 -3.01 -16.47
CA SER A 86 14.14 -3.43 -15.12
C SER A 86 15.36 -2.63 -14.66
N LEU A 87 15.22 -1.99 -13.49
CA LEU A 87 16.27 -1.23 -12.79
C LEU A 87 17.04 -2.04 -11.75
N VAL A 88 16.67 -3.31 -11.58
CA VAL A 88 17.30 -4.19 -10.58
C VAL A 88 18.80 -4.26 -10.80
N ASP A 89 19.55 -4.10 -9.71
CA ASP A 89 21.03 -4.06 -9.62
C ASP A 89 21.73 -2.74 -9.97
N TRP A 90 21.02 -1.71 -10.43
CA TRP A 90 21.71 -0.48 -10.88
C TRP A 90 20.93 0.82 -10.72
N GLY A 91 19.60 0.78 -10.51
CA GLY A 91 18.74 1.97 -10.53
C GLY A 91 18.05 2.29 -9.21
N ASP A 92 18.53 1.78 -8.08
CA ASP A 92 17.85 1.93 -6.77
C ASP A 92 17.68 3.40 -6.35
N GLU A 93 18.60 4.29 -6.75
CA GLU A 93 18.47 5.74 -6.51
C GLU A 93 17.21 6.36 -7.12
N LEU A 94 16.66 5.75 -8.17
CA LEU A 94 15.44 6.24 -8.86
C LEU A 94 14.16 5.86 -8.10
N MET A 95 14.20 4.89 -7.17
CA MET A 95 13.00 4.38 -6.49
C MET A 95 12.18 5.46 -5.79
N LYS A 96 12.85 6.46 -5.22
CA LYS A 96 12.23 7.58 -4.49
C LYS A 96 11.45 8.54 -5.39
N GLU A 97 11.73 8.50 -6.70
CA GLU A 97 11.08 9.38 -7.66
C GLU A 97 9.75 8.79 -8.14
N PHE A 98 9.53 7.48 -7.98
CA PHE A 98 8.35 6.79 -8.51
C PHE A 98 7.10 7.14 -7.71
N THR A 99 6.06 7.56 -8.41
CA THR A 99 4.70 7.71 -7.85
C THR A 99 3.88 6.43 -8.01
N LEU A 100 4.21 5.61 -9.01
CA LEU A 100 3.57 4.31 -9.26
C LEU A 100 4.59 3.34 -9.86
N ALA A 101 4.63 2.12 -9.34
CA ALA A 101 5.36 1.03 -9.96
C ALA A 101 4.39 -0.02 -10.55
N VAL A 102 4.52 -0.28 -11.84
CA VAL A 102 3.71 -1.26 -12.58
C VAL A 102 4.59 -2.46 -12.93
N ARG A 103 4.22 -3.63 -12.44
CA ARG A 103 4.89 -4.88 -12.78
C ARG A 103 4.09 -5.63 -13.83
N LEU A 104 4.74 -6.03 -14.92
CA LEU A 104 4.19 -6.97 -15.89
C LEU A 104 4.61 -8.40 -15.57
N ASP A 105 3.63 -9.27 -15.37
CA ASP A 105 3.81 -10.72 -15.36
C ASP A 105 3.35 -11.33 -16.69
N THR A 106 4.14 -12.23 -17.25
CA THR A 106 3.89 -12.81 -18.58
C THR A 106 4.51 -14.20 -18.63
N GLU A 107 3.77 -15.19 -19.13
CA GLU A 107 4.25 -16.57 -19.19
C GLU A 107 5.59 -16.66 -19.95
N THR A 108 6.53 -17.47 -19.45
CA THR A 108 7.85 -17.71 -20.10
C THR A 108 7.71 -17.98 -21.60
N LYS A 109 6.73 -18.81 -22.01
CA LYS A 109 6.56 -19.18 -23.42
C LYS A 109 6.21 -17.97 -24.29
N VAL A 110 5.28 -17.14 -23.83
CA VAL A 110 4.87 -15.91 -24.52
C VAL A 110 6.05 -14.94 -24.59
N ARG A 111 6.78 -14.76 -23.49
CA ARG A 111 7.98 -13.90 -23.46
C ARG A 111 9.04 -14.34 -24.46
N LEU A 112 9.38 -15.64 -24.48
CA LEU A 112 10.39 -16.19 -25.39
C LEU A 112 9.97 -16.10 -26.85
N HIS A 113 8.68 -16.30 -27.15
CA HIS A 113 8.15 -16.12 -28.50
C HIS A 113 8.29 -14.66 -28.97
N ARG A 114 7.84 -13.70 -28.15
CA ARG A 114 7.97 -12.26 -28.44
C ARG A 114 9.43 -11.81 -28.59
N ILE A 115 10.35 -12.36 -27.78
CA ILE A 115 11.78 -12.08 -27.91
C ILE A 115 12.30 -12.55 -29.27
N LYS A 116 12.00 -13.79 -29.67
CA LYS A 116 12.45 -14.35 -30.96
C LYS A 116 11.96 -13.52 -32.14
N GLU A 117 10.67 -13.18 -32.16
CA GLU A 117 10.09 -12.36 -33.23
C GLU A 117 10.77 -10.98 -33.31
N ARG A 118 10.83 -10.27 -32.18
CA ARG A 118 11.44 -8.94 -32.10
C ARG A 118 12.92 -8.95 -32.48
N GLU A 119 13.69 -9.94 -32.03
CA GLU A 119 15.12 -10.00 -32.36
C GLU A 119 15.35 -10.37 -33.83
N TYR A 120 14.52 -11.24 -34.41
CA TYR A 120 14.59 -11.53 -35.84
C TYR A 120 14.22 -10.31 -36.69
N GLU A 121 13.17 -9.57 -36.33
CA GLU A 121 12.82 -8.31 -37.00
C GLU A 121 13.95 -7.28 -36.93
N LYS A 122 14.68 -7.24 -35.81
CA LYS A 122 15.73 -6.25 -35.55
C LYS A 122 17.08 -6.60 -36.16
N PHE A 123 17.45 -7.88 -36.17
CA PHE A 123 18.79 -8.35 -36.51
C PHE A 123 18.84 -9.28 -37.73
N GLY A 124 17.71 -9.80 -38.19
CA GLY A 124 17.60 -10.67 -39.36
C GLY A 124 18.49 -11.90 -39.27
N GLU A 125 19.21 -12.18 -40.34
CA GLU A 125 20.06 -13.38 -40.47
C GLU A 125 21.25 -13.40 -39.48
N ARG A 126 21.61 -12.27 -38.86
CA ARG A 126 22.72 -12.20 -37.90
C ARG A 126 22.52 -13.09 -36.67
N ILE A 127 21.27 -13.37 -36.31
CA ILE A 127 20.91 -14.22 -35.16
C ILE A 127 20.56 -15.67 -35.57
N LEU A 128 20.69 -16.01 -36.85
CA LEU A 128 20.53 -17.38 -37.35
C LEU A 128 21.87 -18.13 -37.30
N PRO A 129 21.89 -19.48 -37.42
CA PRO A 129 23.14 -20.23 -37.48
C PRO A 129 24.11 -19.62 -38.51
N GLU A 130 25.40 -19.57 -38.16
CA GLU A 130 26.48 -18.90 -38.93
C GLU A 130 26.48 -17.36 -38.86
N GLY A 131 25.45 -16.73 -38.28
CA GLY A 131 25.41 -15.29 -38.03
C GLY A 131 26.33 -14.84 -36.89
N ASP A 132 26.81 -13.60 -36.96
CA ASP A 132 27.76 -13.03 -35.99
C ASP A 132 27.17 -12.77 -34.60
N MET A 133 25.84 -12.77 -34.46
CA MET A 133 25.11 -12.61 -33.20
C MET A 133 24.45 -13.90 -32.70
N TYR A 134 24.59 -15.04 -33.41
CA TYR A 134 23.92 -16.30 -33.11
C TYR A 134 24.13 -16.77 -31.66
N GLU A 135 25.39 -16.88 -31.24
CA GLU A 135 25.77 -17.33 -29.89
C GLU A 135 25.32 -16.35 -28.79
N GLN A 136 25.26 -15.06 -29.09
CA GLN A 136 24.73 -14.06 -28.16
C GLN A 136 23.22 -14.20 -28.01
N HIS A 137 22.50 -14.40 -29.12
CA HIS A 137 21.05 -14.61 -29.13
C HIS A 137 20.64 -15.87 -28.36
N LEU A 138 21.33 -17.01 -28.57
CA LEU A 138 21.06 -18.25 -27.83
C LEU A 138 21.25 -18.08 -26.32
N ARG A 139 22.38 -17.49 -25.90
CA ARG A 139 22.65 -17.21 -24.48
C ARG A 139 21.60 -16.30 -23.87
N PHE A 140 21.13 -15.31 -24.62
CA PHE A 140 20.08 -14.41 -24.17
C PHE A 140 18.73 -15.11 -24.00
N LEU A 141 18.32 -15.97 -24.95
CA LEU A 141 17.10 -16.77 -24.84
C LEU A 141 17.16 -17.73 -23.65
N GLU A 142 18.29 -18.41 -23.44
CA GLU A 142 18.48 -19.31 -22.30
C GLU A 142 18.37 -18.53 -20.98
N TRP A 143 19.05 -17.39 -20.88
CA TRP A 143 18.99 -16.51 -19.71
C TRP A 143 17.57 -15.98 -19.46
N ALA A 144 16.86 -15.54 -20.50
CA ALA A 144 15.49 -15.03 -20.38
C ALA A 144 14.47 -16.13 -20.00
N GLY A 145 14.72 -17.37 -20.45
CA GLY A 145 13.91 -18.53 -20.12
C GLY A 145 14.04 -18.99 -18.66
N LYS A 146 15.18 -18.69 -18.03
CA LYS A 146 15.42 -18.97 -16.60
C LYS A 146 14.80 -17.94 -15.65
N TYR A 147 14.07 -16.94 -16.15
CA TYR A 147 13.51 -15.88 -15.29
C TYR A 147 12.59 -16.43 -14.19
N ASP A 148 11.69 -17.36 -14.49
CA ASP A 148 10.70 -17.85 -13.52
C ASP A 148 11.28 -18.86 -12.51
N THR A 149 12.40 -19.52 -12.84
CA THR A 149 13.05 -20.56 -12.02
C THR A 149 14.40 -20.12 -11.43
N GLY A 150 14.92 -18.96 -11.83
CA GLY A 150 16.22 -18.45 -11.41
C GLY A 150 16.20 -17.87 -10.00
N SER A 151 17.35 -17.90 -9.33
CA SER A 151 17.51 -17.37 -7.98
C SER A 151 17.78 -15.85 -7.93
N ALA A 152 17.82 -15.28 -6.73
CA ALA A 152 18.15 -13.87 -6.48
C ALA A 152 19.54 -13.39 -7.03
N HIS A 153 20.41 -14.29 -7.48
CA HIS A 153 21.72 -13.94 -8.06
C HIS A 153 21.65 -13.54 -9.54
N MET A 154 20.51 -13.72 -10.20
CA MET A 154 20.25 -13.23 -11.54
C MET A 154 18.94 -12.45 -11.59
N ARG A 155 18.68 -11.72 -12.68
CA ARG A 155 17.40 -11.05 -12.89
C ARG A 155 16.31 -12.11 -13.14
N SER A 156 15.71 -12.56 -12.04
CA SER A 156 14.65 -13.56 -11.97
C SER A 156 13.39 -13.00 -11.33
N ARG A 157 12.32 -13.79 -11.34
CA ARG A 157 11.08 -13.51 -10.62
C ARG A 157 11.32 -13.32 -9.12
N GLU A 158 12.16 -14.16 -8.51
CA GLU A 158 12.53 -14.03 -7.09
C GLU A 158 13.21 -12.68 -6.82
N LYS A 159 14.19 -12.29 -7.66
CA LYS A 159 14.89 -11.02 -7.49
C LYS A 159 13.96 -9.82 -7.66
N HIS A 160 13.06 -9.86 -8.64
CA HIS A 160 12.03 -8.83 -8.79
C HIS A 160 11.10 -8.78 -7.57
N ASN A 161 10.72 -9.92 -6.97
CA ASN A 161 9.92 -9.93 -5.74
C ASN A 161 10.66 -9.24 -4.58
N LEU A 162 11.96 -9.48 -4.42
CA LEU A 162 12.76 -8.83 -3.38
C LEU A 162 12.86 -7.32 -3.61
N TRP A 163 13.19 -6.91 -4.84
CA TRP A 163 13.30 -5.51 -5.22
C TRP A 163 11.97 -4.76 -5.06
N GLN A 164 10.87 -5.39 -5.47
CA GLN A 164 9.52 -4.84 -5.34
C GLN A 164 9.13 -4.51 -3.88
N ARG A 165 9.64 -5.26 -2.89
CA ARG A 165 9.39 -4.97 -1.46
C ARG A 165 10.07 -3.70 -0.97
N LEU A 166 11.09 -3.21 -1.67
CA LEU A 166 11.84 -2.00 -1.32
C LEU A 166 11.19 -0.72 -1.87
N LEU A 167 10.25 -0.85 -2.82
CA LEU A 167 9.61 0.29 -3.46
C LEU A 167 8.75 1.08 -2.45
N PRO A 168 8.98 2.39 -2.29
CA PRO A 168 8.22 3.22 -1.35
C PRO A 168 6.86 3.66 -1.88
N CYS A 169 6.55 3.35 -3.14
CA CYS A 169 5.36 3.81 -3.84
C CYS A 169 4.30 2.71 -3.98
N PRO A 170 3.04 3.09 -4.28
CA PRO A 170 2.00 2.16 -4.68
C PRO A 170 2.41 1.28 -5.87
N GLN A 171 1.91 0.05 -5.88
CA GLN A 171 2.31 -0.99 -6.82
C GLN A 171 1.09 -1.59 -7.49
N LEU A 172 1.16 -1.77 -8.82
CA LEU A 172 0.13 -2.39 -9.64
C LEU A 172 0.74 -3.56 -10.41
N ASN A 173 0.19 -4.76 -10.24
CA ASN A 173 0.60 -5.93 -11.01
C ASN A 173 -0.39 -6.13 -12.16
N LEU A 174 0.11 -6.24 -13.38
CA LEU A 174 -0.69 -6.45 -14.59
C LEU A 174 -0.18 -7.68 -15.37
N SER A 175 -1.07 -8.29 -16.13
CA SER A 175 -0.67 -9.30 -17.11
C SER A 175 -0.12 -8.61 -18.35
N GLY A 176 1.09 -8.96 -18.77
CA GLY A 176 1.65 -8.50 -20.05
C GLY A 176 1.04 -9.22 -21.27
N GLU A 177 0.12 -10.16 -21.05
CA GLU A 177 -0.66 -10.84 -22.11
C GLU A 177 -1.96 -10.10 -22.44
N ASP A 178 -2.43 -9.26 -21.52
CA ASP A 178 -3.57 -8.38 -21.71
C ASP A 178 -3.32 -7.37 -22.85
N PRO A 179 -4.35 -6.99 -23.63
CA PRO A 179 -4.26 -5.89 -24.59
C PRO A 179 -3.69 -4.61 -23.96
N LEU A 180 -2.86 -3.88 -24.71
CA LEU A 180 -2.18 -2.69 -24.19
C LEU A 180 -3.17 -1.63 -23.74
N GLU A 181 -4.25 -1.42 -24.50
CA GLU A 181 -5.32 -0.47 -24.19
C GLU A 181 -5.97 -0.79 -22.84
N MET A 182 -6.25 -2.07 -22.58
CA MET A 182 -6.83 -2.50 -21.31
C MET A 182 -5.85 -2.29 -20.14
N ASN A 183 -4.56 -2.52 -20.35
CA ASN A 183 -3.54 -2.24 -19.33
C ASN A 183 -3.36 -0.73 -19.09
N VAL A 184 -3.50 0.12 -20.11
CA VAL A 184 -3.49 1.57 -19.93
C VAL A 184 -4.71 2.04 -19.15
N GLU A 185 -5.90 1.52 -19.45
CA GLU A 185 -7.14 1.80 -18.69
C GLU A 185 -6.98 1.43 -17.21
N LYS A 186 -6.44 0.24 -16.91
CA LYS A 186 -6.15 -0.17 -15.52
C LYS A 186 -5.15 0.76 -14.82
N ILE A 187 -4.16 1.30 -15.53
CA ILE A 187 -3.21 2.27 -14.99
C ILE A 187 -3.92 3.61 -14.71
N GLU A 188 -4.75 4.07 -15.65
CA GLU A 188 -5.51 5.31 -15.52
C GLU A 188 -6.49 5.25 -14.34
N ASP A 189 -7.26 4.16 -14.22
CA ASP A 189 -8.16 3.90 -13.10
C ASP A 189 -7.41 3.91 -11.77
N PHE A 190 -6.23 3.28 -11.71
CA PHE A 190 -5.41 3.25 -10.50
C PHE A 190 -4.86 4.64 -10.14
N LEU A 191 -4.47 5.45 -11.13
CA LEU A 191 -4.04 6.83 -10.92
C LEU A 191 -5.19 7.70 -10.38
N ALA A 192 -6.39 7.57 -10.98
CA ALA A 192 -7.59 8.27 -10.53
C ALA A 192 -7.96 7.87 -9.09
N PHE A 193 -7.91 6.58 -8.76
CA PHE A 193 -8.10 6.08 -7.41
C PHE A 193 -7.12 6.72 -6.40
N MET A 194 -5.83 6.78 -6.74
CA MET A 194 -4.82 7.39 -5.87
C MET A 194 -5.09 8.89 -5.65
N GLU A 195 -5.46 9.62 -6.71
CA GLU A 195 -5.80 11.04 -6.62
C GLU A 195 -6.99 11.28 -5.69
N LYS A 196 -8.09 10.54 -5.89
CA LYS A 196 -9.30 10.64 -5.05
C LYS A 196 -9.01 10.27 -3.59
N THR A 197 -8.18 9.25 -3.36
CA THR A 197 -7.75 8.86 -2.02
C THR A 197 -6.98 10.00 -1.34
N GLU A 198 -6.13 10.72 -2.07
CA GLU A 198 -5.38 11.85 -1.53
C GLU A 198 -6.26 13.06 -1.22
N VAL A 199 -7.28 13.34 -2.05
CA VAL A 199 -8.31 14.33 -1.74
C VAL A 199 -9.00 13.99 -0.42
N ILE A 200 -9.43 12.74 -0.24
CA ILE A 200 -10.09 12.31 1.01
C ILE A 200 -9.17 12.43 2.21
N LYS A 201 -7.89 12.06 2.10
CA LYS A 201 -6.94 12.24 3.21
C LYS A 201 -6.86 13.70 3.66
N LYS A 202 -6.79 14.65 2.73
CA LYS A 202 -6.77 16.09 3.05
C LYS A 202 -8.05 16.56 3.72
N LEU A 203 -9.21 16.07 3.28
CA LEU A 203 -10.50 16.36 3.90
C LEU A 203 -10.55 15.81 5.34
N VAL A 204 -10.10 14.57 5.55
CA VAL A 204 -9.99 13.94 6.87
C VAL A 204 -9.01 14.70 7.76
N GLU A 205 -7.81 15.00 7.29
CA GLU A 205 -6.83 15.81 8.03
C GLU A 205 -7.41 17.14 8.50
N SER A 206 -8.11 17.83 7.60
CA SER A 206 -8.79 19.09 7.92
C SER A 206 -9.92 18.91 8.94
N HIS A 207 -10.66 17.80 8.88
CA HIS A 207 -11.77 17.50 9.78
C HIS A 207 -11.31 17.22 11.23
N PHE A 208 -10.16 16.59 11.38
CA PHE A 208 -9.58 16.24 12.69
C PHE A 208 -8.61 17.32 13.24
N LEU A 209 -8.51 18.49 12.61
CA LEU A 209 -7.66 19.58 13.10
C LEU A 209 -8.07 20.01 14.52
N GLY A 210 -7.14 19.86 15.47
CA GLY A 210 -7.35 20.24 16.88
C GLY A 210 -7.80 19.11 17.80
N GLU A 211 -8.08 17.92 17.26
CA GLU A 211 -8.45 16.75 18.08
C GLU A 211 -7.22 16.05 18.65
N ALA A 212 -7.16 15.93 19.99
CA ALA A 212 -6.05 15.31 20.73
C ALA A 212 -6.47 14.11 21.58
N SER A 213 -7.70 13.59 21.38
CA SER A 213 -8.33 12.57 22.23
C SER A 213 -7.80 11.13 22.01
N GLY A 214 -6.83 10.95 21.11
CA GLY A 214 -6.34 9.64 20.68
C GLY A 214 -7.15 8.99 19.56
N HIS A 215 -8.18 9.68 19.05
CA HIS A 215 -8.81 9.47 17.74
C HIS A 215 -8.46 10.64 16.81
N ASP A 216 -7.18 11.02 16.84
CA ASP A 216 -6.63 12.04 15.96
C ASP A 216 -6.48 11.49 14.53
N VAL A 217 -6.13 12.35 13.59
CA VAL A 217 -5.88 11.92 12.22
C VAL A 217 -4.83 10.80 12.13
N TYR A 218 -3.89 10.74 13.06
CA TYR A 218 -2.88 9.70 13.07
C TYR A 218 -3.45 8.31 13.38
N HIS A 219 -4.52 8.21 14.19
CA HIS A 219 -5.27 6.97 14.33
C HIS A 219 -5.82 6.50 12.98
N THR A 220 -6.57 7.37 12.30
CA THR A 220 -7.16 7.08 10.98
C THR A 220 -6.11 6.65 9.97
N LEU A 221 -4.96 7.33 9.92
CA LEU A 221 -3.86 6.97 9.02
C LEU A 221 -3.18 5.63 9.38
N ARG A 222 -3.11 5.24 10.67
CA ARG A 222 -2.63 3.92 11.07
C ARG A 222 -3.62 2.82 10.71
N VAL A 223 -4.92 3.05 10.92
CA VAL A 223 -5.98 2.12 10.51
C VAL A 223 -5.95 1.92 9.00
N TYR A 224 -5.88 2.99 8.21
CA TYR A 224 -5.69 2.94 6.77
C TYR A 224 -4.48 2.07 6.36
N ARG A 225 -3.31 2.28 6.98
CA ARG A 225 -2.11 1.47 6.69
C ARG A 225 -2.27 0.00 7.08
N ASN A 226 -2.90 -0.29 8.22
CA ASN A 226 -3.19 -1.66 8.63
C ASN A 226 -4.16 -2.32 7.64
N ALA A 227 -5.21 -1.61 7.20
CA ALA A 227 -6.19 -2.11 6.24
C ALA A 227 -5.55 -2.43 4.89
N LEU A 228 -4.70 -1.54 4.36
CA LEU A 228 -3.92 -1.81 3.15
C LEU A 228 -3.00 -3.02 3.28
N MET A 229 -2.39 -3.21 4.46
CA MET A 229 -1.51 -4.34 4.70
C MET A 229 -2.30 -5.67 4.71
N LEU A 230 -3.46 -5.70 5.36
CA LEU A 230 -4.34 -6.86 5.39
C LEU A 230 -4.90 -7.19 3.99
N ALA A 231 -5.24 -6.17 3.20
CA ALA A 231 -5.80 -6.33 1.86
C ALA A 231 -4.81 -6.95 0.84
N LYS A 232 -3.50 -6.93 1.09
CA LYS A 232 -2.49 -7.44 0.13
C LYS A 232 -2.66 -8.91 -0.24
N GLU A 233 -3.13 -9.72 0.70
CA GLU A 233 -3.25 -11.19 0.55
C GLU A 233 -4.72 -11.63 0.45
N ILE A 234 -5.66 -10.68 0.32
CA ILE A 234 -7.10 -10.94 0.30
C ILE A 234 -7.68 -10.37 -0.99
N ASP A 235 -8.41 -11.20 -1.74
CA ASP A 235 -9.16 -10.75 -2.90
C ASP A 235 -10.31 -9.83 -2.46
N CYS A 236 -10.11 -8.52 -2.63
CA CYS A 236 -11.04 -7.49 -2.17
C CYS A 236 -10.86 -6.20 -2.99
N SER A 237 -11.85 -5.30 -2.91
CA SER A 237 -11.69 -3.97 -3.49
C SER A 237 -10.80 -3.10 -2.62
N LEU A 238 -9.54 -2.92 -3.05
CA LEU A 238 -8.58 -2.04 -2.39
C LEU A 238 -9.12 -0.61 -2.25
N GLU A 239 -9.88 -0.14 -3.23
CA GLU A 239 -10.52 1.17 -3.21
C GLU A 239 -11.56 1.29 -2.10
N VAL A 240 -12.49 0.34 -1.98
CA VAL A 240 -13.49 0.34 -0.88
C VAL A 240 -12.79 0.27 0.48
N VAL A 241 -11.81 -0.62 0.65
CA VAL A 241 -11.04 -0.76 1.90
C VAL A 241 -10.34 0.57 2.26
N SER A 242 -9.70 1.20 1.27
CA SER A 242 -8.95 2.44 1.44
C SER A 242 -9.84 3.59 1.91
N LEU A 243 -10.93 3.83 1.18
CA LEU A 243 -11.83 4.95 1.46
C LEU A 243 -12.59 4.71 2.77
N ALA A 244 -13.06 3.48 3.02
CA ALA A 244 -13.74 3.14 4.26
C ALA A 244 -12.82 3.28 5.48
N ALA A 245 -11.55 2.84 5.40
CA ALA A 245 -10.61 3.02 6.50
C ALA A 245 -10.25 4.49 6.75
N LEU A 246 -10.20 5.34 5.73
CA LEU A 246 -9.98 6.79 5.91
C LEU A 246 -11.19 7.50 6.52
N LEU A 247 -12.40 7.01 6.26
CA LEU A 247 -13.65 7.67 6.66
C LEU A 247 -14.30 7.05 7.89
N HIS A 248 -13.81 5.92 8.44
CA HIS A 248 -14.54 5.18 9.47
C HIS A 248 -14.90 5.98 10.73
N ASP A 249 -14.06 6.96 11.11
CA ASP A 249 -14.20 7.75 12.35
C ASP A 249 -14.71 9.19 12.11
N VAL A 250 -14.90 9.64 10.86
CA VAL A 250 -15.34 11.03 10.55
C VAL A 250 -16.77 11.31 11.02
N ASP A 251 -17.53 10.26 11.29
CA ASP A 251 -18.90 10.34 11.79
C ASP A 251 -19.03 9.76 13.21
N ASP A 252 -17.96 9.72 14.04
CA ASP A 252 -18.13 9.36 15.45
C ASP A 252 -18.91 10.47 16.19
N GLU A 253 -20.14 10.13 16.63
CA GLU A 253 -21.01 11.00 17.43
C GLU A 253 -20.32 11.66 18.62
N LYS A 254 -19.35 10.98 19.26
CA LYS A 254 -18.62 11.51 20.42
C LYS A 254 -17.71 12.68 20.07
N LEU A 255 -17.27 12.73 18.81
CA LEU A 255 -16.36 13.75 18.30
C LEU A 255 -17.14 14.84 17.57
N PHE A 256 -18.10 14.45 16.72
CA PHE A 256 -18.70 15.37 15.74
C PHE A 256 -20.22 15.51 15.83
N GLN A 257 -20.90 14.84 16.78
CA GLN A 257 -22.37 14.87 16.93
C GLN A 257 -23.12 14.61 15.61
N SER A 258 -22.54 13.78 14.74
CA SER A 258 -23.06 13.45 13.42
C SER A 258 -24.32 12.58 13.49
N LYS A 259 -25.08 12.56 12.39
CA LYS A 259 -26.17 11.60 12.15
C LYS A 259 -25.87 10.83 10.86
N GLU A 260 -26.09 9.52 10.87
CA GLU A 260 -26.23 8.67 9.68
C GLU A 260 -25.15 8.83 8.57
N LEU A 261 -23.86 8.92 8.93
CA LEU A 261 -22.71 8.98 8.01
C LEU A 261 -22.68 10.21 7.08
N GLN A 262 -23.19 11.35 7.54
CA GLN A 262 -23.27 12.58 6.74
C GLN A 262 -21.91 13.07 6.22
N PHE A 263 -20.84 12.99 7.03
CA PHE A 263 -19.53 13.53 6.64
C PHE A 263 -18.82 12.60 5.67
N ALA A 264 -18.88 11.28 5.90
CA ALA A 264 -18.36 10.30 4.96
C ALA A 264 -19.01 10.46 3.58
N ARG A 265 -20.34 10.60 3.51
CA ARG A 265 -21.03 10.84 2.23
C ARG A 265 -20.55 12.14 1.56
N ARG A 266 -20.49 13.24 2.31
CA ARG A 266 -20.03 14.53 1.80
C ARG A 266 -18.62 14.47 1.24
N PHE A 267 -17.69 13.81 1.93
CA PHE A 267 -16.30 13.70 1.48
C PHE A 267 -16.16 12.84 0.23
N LEU A 268 -16.97 11.78 0.11
CA LEU A 268 -17.03 10.97 -1.11
C LEU A 268 -17.59 11.76 -2.30
N GLU A 269 -18.60 12.60 -2.10
CA GLU A 269 -19.14 13.50 -3.12
C GLU A 269 -18.12 14.57 -3.54
N GLU A 270 -17.43 15.20 -2.58
CA GLU A 270 -16.37 16.18 -2.84
C GLU A 270 -15.17 15.58 -3.60
N ALA A 271 -14.90 14.29 -3.42
CA ALA A 271 -13.86 13.54 -4.12
C ALA A 271 -14.32 12.92 -5.46
N ASP A 272 -15.51 13.27 -5.95
CA ASP A 272 -16.08 12.76 -7.21
C ASP A 272 -16.12 11.22 -7.28
N ILE A 273 -16.50 10.58 -6.17
CA ILE A 273 -16.69 9.14 -6.07
C ILE A 273 -18.09 8.79 -6.60
N THR A 274 -18.16 7.77 -7.47
CA THR A 274 -19.42 7.37 -8.10
C THR A 274 -20.43 6.85 -7.06
N PRO A 275 -21.75 7.09 -7.23
CA PRO A 275 -22.75 6.67 -6.24
C PRO A 275 -22.71 5.17 -5.90
N ALA A 276 -22.43 4.32 -6.89
CA ALA A 276 -22.30 2.88 -6.67
C ALA A 276 -21.13 2.53 -5.73
N LEU A 277 -19.99 3.20 -5.88
CA LEU A 277 -18.84 3.02 -5.00
C LEU A 277 -19.09 3.64 -3.62
N GLN A 278 -19.78 4.78 -3.55
CA GLN A 278 -20.15 5.41 -2.28
C GLN A 278 -20.95 4.45 -1.39
N GLU A 279 -21.97 3.79 -1.94
CA GLU A 279 -22.79 2.87 -1.14
C GLU A 279 -21.99 1.67 -0.61
N ARG A 280 -21.05 1.12 -1.40
CA ARG A 280 -20.15 0.06 -0.94
C ARG A 280 -19.23 0.53 0.20
N VAL A 281 -18.68 1.74 0.09
CA VAL A 281 -17.84 2.36 1.14
C VAL A 281 -18.65 2.60 2.41
N LEU A 282 -19.85 3.18 2.29
CA LEU A 282 -20.73 3.44 3.42
C LEU A 282 -21.20 2.13 4.09
N GLU A 283 -21.50 1.09 3.32
CA GLU A 283 -21.79 -0.25 3.86
C GLU A 283 -20.62 -0.79 4.69
N ALA A 284 -19.39 -0.71 4.17
CA ALA A 284 -18.21 -1.13 4.92
C ALA A 284 -18.08 -0.34 6.23
N ILE A 285 -18.21 0.99 6.22
CA ILE A 285 -18.12 1.85 7.41
C ILE A 285 -19.17 1.49 8.48
N ARG A 286 -20.44 1.24 8.09
CA ARG A 286 -21.53 0.91 9.02
C ARG A 286 -21.21 -0.28 9.92
N THR A 287 -20.39 -1.20 9.44
CA THR A 287 -20.06 -2.45 10.13
C THR A 287 -18.82 -2.35 11.03
N VAL A 288 -18.08 -1.25 10.98
CA VAL A 288 -16.83 -1.07 11.74
C VAL A 288 -17.12 -0.72 13.21
N SER A 289 -18.13 0.12 13.48
CA SER A 289 -18.37 0.65 14.83
C SER A 289 -18.70 -0.43 15.87
N PHE A 290 -17.99 -0.39 17.00
CA PHE A 290 -18.14 -1.30 18.13
C PHE A 290 -19.52 -1.27 18.82
N LYS A 291 -20.36 -0.25 18.55
CA LYS A 291 -21.68 -0.09 19.20
C LYS A 291 -22.64 -1.25 18.92
N ASN A 292 -22.52 -1.94 17.79
CA ASN A 292 -23.53 -2.91 17.32
C ASN A 292 -23.03 -4.37 17.24
N ARG A 293 -22.25 -4.81 18.24
CA ARG A 293 -21.54 -6.11 18.31
C ARG A 293 -22.32 -7.39 17.97
N ARG A 294 -23.67 -7.40 17.99
CA ARG A 294 -24.48 -8.60 17.74
C ARG A 294 -25.44 -8.49 16.55
N GLU A 295 -25.72 -7.29 16.07
CA GLU A 295 -26.75 -7.07 15.03
C GLU A 295 -26.14 -6.67 13.67
N ASN A 296 -24.89 -6.16 13.65
CA ASN A 296 -24.25 -5.65 12.43
C ASN A 296 -22.80 -6.16 12.28
N ALA A 297 -22.60 -7.48 12.25
CA ALA A 297 -21.33 -8.04 11.83
C ALA A 297 -21.05 -7.67 10.36
N PRO A 298 -19.79 -7.35 9.98
CA PRO A 298 -19.45 -7.06 8.59
C PRO A 298 -19.88 -8.21 7.67
N SER A 299 -20.76 -7.88 6.71
CA SER A 299 -21.23 -8.79 5.66
C SER A 299 -20.24 -8.89 4.49
N THR A 300 -19.39 -7.87 4.33
CA THR A 300 -18.44 -7.75 3.22
C THR A 300 -17.01 -8.03 3.69
N ILE A 301 -16.18 -8.55 2.79
CA ILE A 301 -14.76 -8.78 3.08
C ILE A 301 -14.04 -7.46 3.35
N GLU A 302 -14.42 -6.38 2.66
CA GLU A 302 -13.87 -5.05 2.89
C GLU A 302 -14.23 -4.52 4.29
N GLY A 303 -15.47 -4.70 4.74
CA GLY A 303 -15.88 -4.34 6.10
C GLY A 303 -15.13 -5.14 7.17
N MET A 304 -14.90 -6.44 6.93
CA MET A 304 -14.10 -7.30 7.80
C MET A 304 -12.65 -6.80 7.93
N ILE A 305 -12.02 -6.43 6.81
CA ILE A 305 -10.66 -5.91 6.77
C ILE A 305 -10.56 -4.58 7.54
N VAL A 306 -11.47 -3.64 7.30
CA VAL A 306 -11.44 -2.32 7.96
C VAL A 306 -11.69 -2.47 9.46
N GLN A 307 -12.63 -3.34 9.86
CA GLN A 307 -12.90 -3.62 11.26
C GLN A 307 -11.70 -4.27 11.97
N ASP A 308 -11.02 -5.21 11.32
CA ASP A 308 -9.80 -5.81 11.85
C ASP A 308 -8.69 -4.77 11.99
N ALA A 309 -8.52 -3.91 10.99
CA ALA A 309 -7.51 -2.85 10.99
C ALA A 309 -7.69 -1.85 12.14
N ASP A 310 -8.93 -1.45 12.43
CA ASP A 310 -9.29 -0.60 13.57
C ASP A 310 -8.98 -1.29 14.91
N ARG A 311 -9.48 -2.53 15.07
CA ARG A 311 -9.25 -3.31 16.30
C ARG A 311 -7.78 -3.59 16.57
N LEU A 312 -6.98 -3.81 15.52
CA LEU A 312 -5.55 -3.98 15.66
C LEU A 312 -4.88 -2.73 16.24
N ASP A 313 -5.31 -1.52 15.86
CA ASP A 313 -4.75 -0.26 16.40
C ASP A 313 -5.06 -0.05 17.90
N ALA A 314 -6.06 -0.77 18.44
CA ALA A 314 -6.35 -0.80 19.86
C ALA A 314 -5.46 -1.78 20.66
N LEU A 315 -4.62 -2.57 19.99
CA LEU A 315 -3.71 -3.55 20.60
C LEU A 315 -2.24 -3.12 20.51
N GLY A 316 -1.37 -3.84 21.23
CA GLY A 316 0.07 -3.64 21.23
C GLY A 316 0.50 -2.36 21.95
N ALA A 317 1.68 -1.84 21.58
CA ALA A 317 2.26 -0.66 22.22
C ALA A 317 1.38 0.59 22.10
N ILE A 318 0.79 0.83 20.93
CA ILE A 318 -0.15 1.95 20.71
C ILE A 318 -1.42 1.75 21.54
N GLY A 319 -1.96 0.54 21.59
CA GLY A 319 -3.10 0.20 22.44
C GLY A 319 -2.87 0.50 23.93
N ILE A 320 -1.69 0.15 24.46
CA ILE A 320 -1.28 0.50 25.84
C ILE A 320 -1.30 2.02 26.03
N ALA A 321 -0.60 2.76 25.17
CA ALA A 321 -0.48 4.22 25.30
C ALA A 321 -1.86 4.90 25.24
N ARG A 322 -2.72 4.52 24.29
CA ARG A 322 -4.09 5.04 24.15
C ARG A 322 -4.94 4.74 25.39
N THR A 323 -4.82 3.53 25.96
CA THR A 323 -5.59 3.12 27.13
C THR A 323 -5.29 3.98 28.36
N PHE A 324 -4.01 4.26 28.62
CA PHE A 324 -3.62 5.11 29.76
C PHE A 324 -3.87 6.59 29.48
N ALA A 325 -3.64 7.08 28.25
CA ALA A 325 -3.93 8.46 27.88
C ALA A 325 -5.43 8.79 28.01
N PHE A 326 -6.30 7.92 27.49
CA PHE A 326 -7.76 8.05 27.63
C PHE A 326 -8.20 7.88 29.09
N GLY A 327 -7.59 6.95 29.82
CA GLY A 327 -7.84 6.81 31.27
C GLY A 327 -7.55 8.10 32.02
N GLY A 328 -6.38 8.71 31.77
CA GLY A 328 -5.98 9.99 32.35
C GLY A 328 -6.91 11.14 32.00
N SER A 329 -7.33 11.27 30.73
CA SER A 329 -8.26 12.33 30.31
C SER A 329 -9.66 12.18 30.92
N ARG A 330 -10.05 10.96 31.31
CA ARG A 330 -11.29 10.64 32.01
C ARG A 330 -11.15 10.60 33.54
N GLY A 331 -9.98 10.90 34.08
CA GLY A 331 -9.72 10.86 35.53
C GLY A 331 -9.80 9.46 36.14
N ARG A 332 -9.60 8.41 35.34
CA ARG A 332 -9.60 7.01 35.81
C ARG A 332 -8.28 6.68 36.49
N ALA A 333 -8.35 5.87 37.54
CA ALA A 333 -7.14 5.31 38.14
C ALA A 333 -6.41 4.41 37.13
N MET A 334 -5.07 4.41 37.16
CA MET A 334 -4.30 3.48 36.35
C MET A 334 -4.60 2.03 36.75
N TYR A 335 -4.62 1.75 38.04
CA TYR A 335 -4.91 0.45 38.62
C TYR A 335 -5.44 0.59 40.06
N ASP A 336 -6.43 -0.23 40.44
CA ASP A 336 -6.87 -0.41 41.82
C ASP A 336 -6.86 -1.92 42.18
N PRO A 337 -5.95 -2.37 43.07
CA PRO A 337 -5.88 -3.79 43.47
C PRO A 337 -7.16 -4.34 44.12
N LYS A 338 -8.04 -3.46 44.64
CA LYS A 338 -9.31 -3.86 45.26
C LYS A 338 -10.43 -4.03 44.24
N GLU A 339 -10.26 -3.49 43.03
CA GLU A 339 -11.23 -3.55 41.94
C GLU A 339 -10.84 -4.65 40.95
N LYS A 340 -11.57 -5.78 40.96
CA LYS A 340 -11.35 -6.86 39.98
C LYS A 340 -12.01 -6.53 38.64
N PRO A 341 -11.41 -6.93 37.51
CA PRO A 341 -12.02 -6.75 36.19
C PRO A 341 -13.33 -7.54 36.08
N ASN A 342 -14.36 -6.95 35.48
CA ASN A 342 -15.64 -7.61 35.25
C ASN A 342 -15.77 -8.11 33.80
N LEU A 343 -15.55 -9.41 33.59
CA LEU A 343 -15.56 -10.03 32.27
C LEU A 343 -16.98 -10.28 31.69
N SER A 344 -18.02 -10.05 32.49
CA SER A 344 -19.41 -10.35 32.15
C SER A 344 -20.28 -9.10 31.94
N MET A 345 -19.67 -7.93 31.76
CA MET A 345 -20.40 -6.67 31.59
C MET A 345 -21.28 -6.66 30.32
N THR A 346 -22.48 -6.13 30.47
CA THR A 346 -23.31 -5.71 29.35
C THR A 346 -22.73 -4.45 28.67
N PRO A 347 -23.08 -4.16 27.41
CA PRO A 347 -22.62 -2.94 26.72
C PRO A 347 -23.01 -1.63 27.40
N GLU A 348 -24.07 -1.63 28.21
CA GLU A 348 -24.55 -0.47 28.97
C GLU A 348 -23.74 -0.28 30.26
N GLU A 349 -23.53 -1.35 31.03
CA GLU A 349 -22.66 -1.35 32.21
C GLU A 349 -21.23 -0.94 31.85
N TYR A 350 -20.71 -1.46 30.74
CA TYR A 350 -19.38 -1.12 30.25
C TYR A 350 -19.24 0.38 29.93
N ARG A 351 -20.27 0.99 29.31
CA ARG A 351 -20.26 2.43 28.97
C ARG A 351 -20.26 3.33 30.19
N ASN A 352 -20.94 2.90 31.25
CA ASN A 352 -21.04 3.64 32.51
C ASN A 352 -19.96 3.25 33.53
N SER A 353 -19.07 2.32 33.17
CA SER A 353 -18.01 1.87 34.06
C SER A 353 -16.95 2.95 34.29
N ASN A 354 -16.52 3.10 35.54
CA ASN A 354 -15.40 3.94 35.96
C ASN A 354 -14.19 3.08 36.38
N GLY A 355 -14.09 1.87 35.84
CA GLY A 355 -13.00 0.95 36.16
C GLY A 355 -11.63 1.48 35.75
N SER A 356 -10.59 0.94 36.40
CA SER A 356 -9.21 1.31 36.12
C SER A 356 -8.76 1.06 34.67
N SER A 357 -7.74 1.80 34.21
CA SER A 357 -7.12 1.58 32.89
C SER A 357 -6.60 0.16 32.71
N VAL A 358 -6.05 -0.47 33.77
CA VAL A 358 -5.61 -1.87 33.73
C VAL A 358 -6.79 -2.84 33.56
N ASN A 359 -7.93 -2.61 34.22
CA ASN A 359 -9.10 -3.48 34.06
C ASN A 359 -9.62 -3.48 32.62
N HIS A 360 -9.52 -2.35 31.91
CA HIS A 360 -9.89 -2.24 30.49
C HIS A 360 -9.15 -3.24 29.57
N PHE A 361 -7.92 -3.64 29.93
CA PHE A 361 -7.18 -4.67 29.18
C PHE A 361 -7.95 -6.00 29.18
N TYR A 362 -8.46 -6.41 30.34
CA TYR A 362 -9.18 -7.67 30.51
C TYR A 362 -10.63 -7.59 30.05
N GLU A 363 -11.29 -6.45 30.29
CA GLU A 363 -12.71 -6.24 29.99
C GLU A 363 -12.98 -6.04 28.50
N LYS A 364 -11.98 -5.57 27.74
CA LYS A 364 -12.14 -5.31 26.30
C LYS A 364 -10.97 -5.81 25.46
N LEU A 365 -9.75 -5.34 25.74
CA LEU A 365 -8.65 -5.45 24.75
C LEU A 365 -8.26 -6.91 24.48
N PHE A 366 -8.15 -7.74 25.52
CA PHE A 366 -7.83 -9.17 25.38
C PHE A 366 -8.96 -10.01 24.78
N LEU A 367 -10.16 -9.43 24.59
CA LEU A 367 -11.24 -10.08 23.86
C LEU A 367 -11.16 -9.81 22.35
N LEU A 368 -10.40 -8.80 21.91
CA LEU A 368 -10.38 -8.38 20.50
C LEU A 368 -9.75 -9.42 19.57
N LYS A 369 -8.74 -10.16 20.04
CA LYS A 369 -8.06 -11.18 19.22
C LYS A 369 -9.03 -12.24 18.70
N ASP A 370 -9.93 -12.70 19.56
CA ASP A 370 -10.91 -13.75 19.22
C ASP A 370 -12.08 -13.21 18.38
N LEU A 371 -12.15 -11.88 18.23
CA LEU A 371 -13.14 -11.20 17.40
C LEU A 371 -12.60 -10.82 16.01
N MET A 372 -11.31 -11.00 15.75
CA MET A 372 -10.73 -10.71 14.43
C MET A 372 -11.36 -11.60 13.36
N ASN A 373 -11.62 -11.03 12.19
CA ASN A 373 -12.31 -11.69 11.09
C ASN A 373 -11.32 -12.50 10.22
N THR A 374 -10.18 -11.91 9.88
CA THR A 374 -9.18 -12.46 8.96
C THR A 374 -8.07 -13.20 9.70
N GLU A 375 -7.50 -14.24 9.08
CA GLU A 375 -6.38 -15.00 9.68
C GLU A 375 -5.13 -14.15 9.85
N ALA A 376 -4.84 -13.26 8.89
CA ALA A 376 -3.73 -12.31 9.01
C ALA A 376 -3.90 -11.38 10.22
N ALA A 377 -5.10 -10.86 10.46
CA ALA A 377 -5.36 -10.02 11.64
C ALA A 377 -5.27 -10.81 12.94
N LYS A 378 -5.75 -12.06 12.98
CA LYS A 378 -5.62 -12.92 14.16
C LYS A 378 -4.16 -13.14 14.55
N GLU A 379 -3.29 -13.36 13.58
CA GLU A 379 -1.87 -13.57 13.84
C GLU A 379 -1.22 -12.30 14.41
N ILE A 380 -1.43 -11.15 13.78
CA ILE A 380 -0.92 -9.87 14.28
C ILE A 380 -1.50 -9.55 15.67
N ALA A 381 -2.78 -9.85 15.90
CA ALA A 381 -3.43 -9.64 17.18
C ALA A 381 -2.83 -10.52 18.30
N ARG A 382 -2.43 -11.77 18.00
CA ARG A 382 -1.71 -12.64 18.96
C ARG A 382 -0.41 -12.00 19.41
N GLU A 383 0.43 -11.57 18.46
CA GLU A 383 1.71 -10.93 18.78
C GLU A 383 1.54 -9.66 19.63
N ARG A 384 0.55 -8.82 19.26
CA ARG A 384 0.25 -7.58 19.98
C ARG A 384 -0.31 -7.84 21.38
N GLU A 385 -1.19 -8.84 21.55
CA GLU A 385 -1.72 -9.27 22.84
C GLU A 385 -0.60 -9.78 23.76
N GLU A 386 0.32 -10.60 23.23
CA GLU A 386 1.46 -11.10 24.00
C GLU A 386 2.34 -9.95 24.51
N PHE A 387 2.59 -8.93 23.67
CA PHE A 387 3.31 -7.74 24.10
C PHE A 387 2.60 -7.02 25.26
N MET A 388 1.27 -6.87 25.17
CA MET A 388 0.47 -6.24 26.23
C MET A 388 0.47 -7.05 27.53
N LYS A 389 0.44 -8.38 27.44
CA LYS A 389 0.58 -9.27 28.60
C LYS A 389 1.94 -9.11 29.28
N ARG A 390 3.03 -9.02 28.49
CA ARG A 390 4.38 -8.74 29.03
C ARG A 390 4.44 -7.37 29.72
N PHE A 391 3.83 -6.35 29.13
CA PHE A 391 3.73 -5.02 29.75
C PHE A 391 3.02 -5.09 31.11
N LEU A 392 1.85 -5.75 31.19
CA LEU A 392 1.12 -5.87 32.46
C LEU A 392 1.89 -6.68 33.51
N GLN A 393 2.58 -7.75 33.09
CA GLN A 393 3.44 -8.51 33.99
C GLN A 393 4.50 -7.62 34.63
N GLU A 394 5.14 -6.75 33.86
CA GLU A 394 6.14 -5.81 34.38
C GLU A 394 5.50 -4.74 35.26
N PHE A 395 4.40 -4.14 34.80
CA PHE A 395 3.61 -3.18 35.57
C PHE A 395 3.25 -3.71 36.96
N TYR A 396 2.83 -4.97 37.08
CA TYR A 396 2.49 -5.56 38.38
C TYR A 396 3.70 -5.86 39.26
N LYS A 397 4.89 -6.13 38.70
CA LYS A 397 6.11 -6.26 39.52
C LYS A 397 6.49 -4.92 40.12
N GLU A 398 6.57 -3.90 39.28
CA GLU A 398 6.89 -2.53 39.69
C GLU A 398 5.88 -2.02 40.74
N TRP A 399 4.58 -2.28 40.53
CA TRP A 399 3.54 -1.86 41.46
C TRP A 399 3.65 -2.51 42.86
N ASN A 400 4.07 -3.78 42.92
CA ASN A 400 4.20 -4.53 44.18
C ASN A 400 5.57 -4.38 44.85
N GLY A 401 6.45 -3.52 44.33
CA GLY A 401 7.74 -3.22 44.94
C GLY A 401 8.82 -4.27 44.68
N PHE A 402 8.83 -4.86 43.49
CA PHE A 402 10.00 -5.56 42.94
C PHE A 402 10.64 -4.75 41.81
#